data_AF-A0AAD3T5E7-F1
#
_entry.id   AF-A0AAD3T5E7-F1
#
_cell.length_a   1.000
_cell.length_b   1.000
_cell.length_c   1.000
_cell.angle_alpha   90.00
_cell.angle_beta   90.00
_cell.angle_gamma   90.00
#
_symmetry.space_group_name_H-M   'P 1'
#
loop_
_entity.id
_entity.type
_entity.pdbx_description
1 polymer ?
#
loop_
_entity_poly.entity_id
_entity_poly.type
_entity_poly.pdbx_seq_one_letter_code
_entity_poly.pdbx_strand_id
1 'polypeptide(L)'
;MEAGLGKSGDEKEEDTKSWFDVELPLGEAAEAFDLEKAVCSHGLFMMAPNKWDPLSKSLLRPLRLNNDNDGDDDTVLVRVSHPSDLPHSLLLRVLGRLSLSPLQSDAVVAQVRRMLRLSEREERKVREFQLMHAEAKKTGFGRVFRSPTLFEDMVKSILFCNCQWPRTLSMARALCELQLELSHHSSRLYSGQVDHIYSKAATTGTEWFTPRTPSAKESLKRFKRHKISQALWREGAEAANVLETRSLENSISSFISAKKEYNTNNSGTCCQAIDENCEADSEGREPFSYPSIGNFPSPKEIASLDEKYLAKRCNLGYRAGRILKLAQSVVDGRVQLRELEELCAETSMSNYDKVDEKLKEIHGFGPFTRGNVLMCMGFYNVVPADSETIRHLKQVHGRSTTTQTVQKAIEEIYREFEPFQFLAYWSEMWDFYEKWFGKLSEMPPSEYRLITASNMRTKRKLVVEDSKSLAAITGSKD
;
A
#
# COMPACT_ATOMS: atom_id res chain seq x y z
N MET A 1 -57.74 43.13 -1.46
CA MET A 1 -56.65 42.97 -2.45
C MET A 1 -55.35 42.97 -1.68
N GLU A 2 -54.53 41.97 -1.98
CA GLU A 2 -53.52 41.36 -1.14
C GLU A 2 -52.37 42.29 -0.73
N ALA A 3 -51.97 42.18 0.53
CA ALA A 3 -50.67 42.63 1.02
C ALA A 3 -49.66 41.50 0.78
N GLY A 4 -48.65 41.78 -0.05
CA GLY A 4 -47.56 40.85 -0.35
C GLY A 4 -46.65 40.64 0.86
N LEU A 5 -46.70 39.44 1.42
CA LEU A 5 -45.68 38.92 2.34
C LEU A 5 -44.50 38.41 1.51
N GLY A 6 -43.34 39.04 1.71
CA GLY A 6 -42.07 38.61 1.13
C GLY A 6 -41.72 37.20 1.61
N LYS A 7 -41.54 36.29 0.66
CA LYS A 7 -40.86 35.02 0.89
C LYS A 7 -39.36 35.31 0.86
N SER A 8 -38.71 35.18 2.01
CA SER A 8 -37.28 34.96 2.11
C SER A 8 -36.95 33.71 1.29
N GLY A 9 -36.14 33.88 0.24
CA GLY A 9 -35.53 32.76 -0.44
C GLY A 9 -34.56 32.09 0.50
N ASP A 10 -34.84 30.85 0.87
CA ASP A 10 -33.82 29.91 1.30
C ASP A 10 -32.88 29.69 0.11
N GLU A 11 -31.75 30.39 0.11
CA GLU A 11 -30.59 30.00 -0.68
C GLU A 11 -30.11 28.65 -0.14
N LYS A 12 -30.63 27.58 -0.72
CA LYS A 12 -30.00 26.27 -0.66
C LYS A 12 -28.64 26.42 -1.33
N GLU A 13 -27.60 26.50 -0.52
CA GLU A 13 -26.20 26.38 -0.92
C GLU A 13 -26.02 24.95 -1.47
N GLU A 14 -26.32 24.79 -2.76
CA GLU A 14 -26.14 23.56 -3.51
C GLU A 14 -24.64 23.40 -3.74
N ASP A 15 -23.96 22.74 -2.80
CA ASP A 15 -22.55 22.40 -2.85
C ASP A 15 -22.33 21.48 -4.07
N THR A 16 -22.09 22.10 -5.22
CA THR A 16 -21.97 21.47 -6.52
C THR A 16 -20.70 20.63 -6.51
N LYS A 17 -20.84 19.33 -6.21
CA LYS A 17 -19.76 18.35 -6.27
C LYS A 17 -19.16 18.36 -7.68
N SER A 18 -18.07 19.10 -7.88
CA SER A 18 -17.37 19.15 -9.16
C SER A 18 -16.56 17.86 -9.36
N TRP A 19 -17.07 16.98 -10.22
CA TRP A 19 -16.35 15.84 -10.73
C TRP A 19 -16.63 15.69 -12.21
N PHE A 20 -15.71 15.04 -12.92
CA PHE A 20 -15.93 14.61 -14.29
C PHE A 20 -15.30 13.24 -14.49
N ASP A 21 -15.82 12.50 -15.47
CA ASP A 21 -15.40 11.14 -15.75
C ASP A 21 -14.53 11.09 -17.02
N VAL A 22 -13.46 10.30 -16.96
CA VAL A 22 -12.64 9.91 -18.11
C VAL A 22 -12.81 8.41 -18.32
N GLU A 23 -13.15 8.00 -19.54
CA GLU A 23 -13.19 6.59 -19.90
C GLU A 23 -11.80 6.09 -20.28
N LEU A 24 -11.45 4.92 -19.76
CA LEU A 24 -10.23 4.19 -20.11
C LEU A 24 -10.61 2.85 -20.75
N PRO A 25 -10.50 2.72 -22.09
CA PRO A 25 -10.78 1.47 -22.77
C PRO A 25 -9.84 0.34 -22.30
N LEU A 26 -10.42 -0.84 -22.07
CA LEU A 26 -9.68 -2.04 -21.64
C LEU A 26 -8.99 -2.78 -22.80
N GLY A 27 -9.36 -2.49 -24.05
CA GLY A 27 -8.79 -3.13 -25.23
C GLY A 27 -8.94 -4.65 -25.20
N GLU A 28 -7.89 -5.38 -25.55
CA GLU A 28 -7.88 -6.86 -25.55
C GLU A 28 -8.20 -7.49 -24.19
N ALA A 29 -7.97 -6.77 -23.09
CA ALA A 29 -8.26 -7.27 -21.76
C ALA A 29 -9.75 -7.33 -21.43
N ALA A 30 -10.61 -6.63 -22.19
CA ALA A 30 -11.99 -6.37 -21.83
C ALA A 30 -12.82 -7.63 -21.52
N GLU A 31 -12.56 -8.76 -22.19
CA GLU A 31 -13.31 -10.00 -22.01
C GLU A 31 -13.08 -10.65 -20.64
N ALA A 32 -11.87 -10.57 -20.10
CA ALA A 32 -11.46 -11.29 -18.89
C ALA A 32 -11.05 -10.36 -17.73
N PHE A 33 -11.04 -9.05 -17.95
CA PHE A 33 -10.60 -8.09 -16.95
C PHE A 33 -11.59 -7.97 -15.81
N ASP A 34 -11.06 -7.97 -14.59
CA ASP A 34 -11.79 -7.74 -13.36
C ASP A 34 -10.96 -6.76 -12.51
N LEU A 35 -11.54 -5.61 -12.18
CA LEU A 35 -10.84 -4.56 -11.45
C LEU A 35 -10.44 -4.99 -10.03
N GLU A 36 -11.32 -5.72 -9.34
CA GLU A 36 -11.06 -6.21 -7.98
C GLU A 36 -9.86 -7.14 -8.00
N LYS A 37 -9.80 -8.10 -8.93
CA LYS A 37 -8.66 -9.02 -9.08
C LYS A 37 -7.40 -8.30 -9.52
N ALA A 38 -7.49 -7.31 -10.40
CA ALA A 38 -6.33 -6.57 -10.87
C ALA A 38 -5.71 -5.71 -9.76
N VAL A 39 -6.54 -5.00 -8.98
CA VAL A 39 -6.08 -4.14 -7.87
C VAL A 39 -5.65 -4.99 -6.68
N CYS A 40 -6.48 -5.94 -6.24
CA CYS A 40 -6.24 -6.73 -5.03
C CYS A 40 -5.36 -7.98 -5.28
N SER A 41 -4.37 -7.87 -6.17
CA SER A 41 -3.48 -8.97 -6.57
C SER A 41 -2.14 -9.00 -5.83
N HIS A 42 -1.80 -7.93 -5.10
CA HIS A 42 -0.52 -7.81 -4.40
C HIS A 42 -0.61 -6.82 -3.25
N GLY A 43 0.18 -6.98 -2.18
CA GLY A 43 0.13 -6.09 -1.01
C GLY A 43 0.35 -4.59 -1.29
N LEU A 44 0.79 -4.22 -2.49
CA LEU A 44 0.96 -2.82 -2.90
C LEU A 44 -0.36 -2.03 -2.87
N PHE A 45 -1.52 -2.66 -3.10
CA PHE A 45 -2.81 -1.96 -3.04
C PHE A 45 -3.20 -1.54 -1.62
N MET A 46 -2.67 -2.23 -0.61
CA MET A 46 -2.90 -1.91 0.81
C MET A 46 -2.01 -0.76 1.29
N MET A 47 -0.96 -0.44 0.54
CA MET A 47 -0.02 0.63 0.90
C MET A 47 -0.55 1.99 0.43
N ALA A 48 -0.43 2.98 1.31
CA ALA A 48 -0.70 4.37 0.95
C ALA A 48 0.03 4.80 -0.34
N PRO A 49 -0.55 5.73 -1.12
CA PRO A 49 -1.82 6.42 -0.90
C PRO A 49 -3.06 5.68 -1.45
N ASN A 50 -2.94 4.40 -1.80
CA ASN A 50 -4.07 3.61 -2.31
C ASN A 50 -5.17 3.45 -1.23
N LYS A 51 -6.43 3.62 -1.63
CA LYS A 51 -7.60 3.30 -0.81
C LYS A 51 -8.56 2.46 -1.63
N TRP A 52 -8.58 1.16 -1.36
CA TRP A 52 -9.58 0.25 -1.90
C TRP A 52 -10.87 0.35 -1.08
N ASP A 53 -12.00 0.47 -1.76
CA ASP A 53 -13.33 0.38 -1.16
C ASP A 53 -13.95 -0.99 -1.51
N PRO A 54 -14.04 -1.92 -0.54
CA PRO A 54 -14.66 -3.23 -0.74
C PRO A 54 -16.11 -3.19 -1.21
N LEU A 55 -16.89 -2.18 -0.82
CA LEU A 55 -18.32 -2.12 -1.11
C LEU A 55 -18.57 -1.72 -2.56
N SER A 56 -17.93 -0.63 -3.01
CA SER A 56 -18.06 -0.16 -4.39
C SER A 56 -17.09 -0.84 -5.36
N LYS A 57 -16.16 -1.68 -4.85
CA LYS A 57 -15.07 -2.31 -5.61
C LYS A 57 -14.30 -1.28 -6.46
N SER A 58 -13.96 -0.15 -5.83
CA SER A 58 -13.28 0.96 -6.50
C SER A 58 -11.99 1.32 -5.78
N LEU A 59 -11.01 1.80 -6.56
CA LEU A 59 -9.74 2.30 -6.06
C LEU A 59 -9.76 3.82 -6.06
N LEU A 60 -9.60 4.43 -4.88
CA LEU A 60 -9.41 5.87 -4.72
C LEU A 60 -7.94 6.18 -4.47
N ARG A 61 -7.36 7.08 -5.27
CA ARG A 61 -5.95 7.45 -5.15
C ARG A 61 -5.65 8.82 -5.74
N PRO A 62 -4.78 9.65 -5.11
CA PRO A 62 -4.22 10.83 -5.77
C PRO A 62 -3.27 10.44 -6.92
N LEU A 63 -3.39 11.14 -8.05
CA LEU A 63 -2.54 11.00 -9.23
C LEU A 63 -2.01 12.38 -9.65
N ARG A 64 -0.81 12.40 -10.27
CA ARG A 64 -0.20 13.65 -10.74
C ARG A 64 -0.75 14.02 -12.12
N LEU A 65 -0.96 15.31 -12.36
CA LEU A 65 -1.42 15.80 -13.66
C LEU A 65 -0.28 16.08 -14.64
N ASN A 66 0.91 16.34 -14.13
CA ASN A 66 2.10 16.64 -14.93
C ASN A 66 3.14 15.51 -14.77
N ASN A 67 3.88 15.25 -15.85
CA ASN A 67 5.02 14.32 -15.81
C ASN A 67 6.21 14.97 -15.07
N ASP A 68 7.10 14.13 -14.53
CA ASP A 68 8.22 14.42 -13.61
C ASP A 68 9.12 15.65 -13.91
N ASN A 69 9.01 16.28 -15.08
CA ASN A 69 9.87 17.37 -15.52
C ASN A 69 9.29 18.79 -15.33
N ASP A 70 7.97 18.99 -15.35
CA ASP A 70 7.39 20.34 -15.25
C ASP A 70 7.05 20.72 -13.80
N GLY A 71 7.44 21.92 -13.40
CA GLY A 71 7.58 22.38 -12.02
C GLY A 71 6.30 22.58 -11.19
N ASP A 72 5.19 21.96 -11.57
CA ASP A 72 3.94 22.02 -10.80
C ASP A 72 3.47 20.61 -10.45
N ASP A 73 3.58 20.27 -9.16
CA ASP A 73 3.15 19.01 -8.54
C ASP A 73 1.60 19.00 -8.35
N ASP A 74 0.86 19.39 -9.39
CA ASP A 74 -0.61 19.39 -9.35
C ASP A 74 -1.11 17.94 -9.28
N THR A 75 -2.00 17.68 -8.32
CA THR A 75 -2.53 16.35 -8.04
C THR A 75 -4.04 16.38 -7.99
N VAL A 76 -4.65 15.33 -8.50
CA VAL A 76 -6.10 15.12 -8.46
C VAL A 76 -6.42 13.80 -7.80
N LEU A 77 -7.53 13.77 -7.07
CA LEU A 77 -8.04 12.53 -6.50
C LEU A 77 -8.88 11.80 -7.55
N VAL A 78 -8.49 10.57 -7.87
CA VAL A 78 -9.16 9.77 -8.90
C VAL A 78 -9.76 8.53 -8.26
N ARG A 79 -11.04 8.29 -8.55
CA ARG A 79 -11.70 7.01 -8.28
C ARG A 79 -11.74 6.19 -9.56
N VAL A 80 -11.14 5.01 -9.52
CA VAL A 80 -11.17 4.02 -10.61
C VAL A 80 -12.22 2.98 -10.28
N SER A 81 -13.19 2.79 -11.18
CA SER A 81 -14.25 1.80 -11.06
C SER A 81 -14.46 1.06 -12.39
N HIS A 82 -15.06 -0.12 -12.32
CA HIS A 82 -15.45 -0.93 -13.49
C HIS A 82 -16.95 -1.22 -13.44
N PRO A 83 -17.79 -0.26 -13.87
CA PRO A 83 -19.23 -0.40 -13.85
C PRO A 83 -19.72 -1.54 -14.77
N SER A 84 -20.77 -2.26 -14.37
CA SER A 84 -21.30 -3.38 -15.16
C SER A 84 -21.93 -2.98 -16.49
N ASP A 85 -22.35 -1.72 -16.62
CA ASP A 85 -22.87 -1.09 -17.83
C ASP A 85 -21.77 -0.63 -18.79
N LEU A 86 -20.52 -0.56 -18.33
CA LEU A 86 -19.33 -0.26 -19.13
C LEU A 86 -18.32 -1.43 -19.09
N PRO A 87 -18.68 -2.65 -19.55
CA PRO A 87 -17.82 -3.82 -19.38
C PRO A 87 -16.48 -3.71 -20.11
N HIS A 88 -16.40 -2.90 -21.17
CA HIS A 88 -15.19 -2.71 -21.98
C HIS A 88 -14.32 -1.52 -21.59
N SER A 89 -14.69 -0.77 -20.55
CA SER A 89 -13.99 0.44 -20.12
C SER A 89 -13.94 0.56 -18.60
N LEU A 90 -12.88 1.19 -18.10
CA LEU A 90 -12.85 1.69 -16.73
C LEU A 90 -13.34 3.13 -16.70
N LEU A 91 -14.06 3.47 -15.64
CA LEU A 91 -14.49 4.82 -15.36
C LEU A 91 -13.52 5.47 -14.37
N LEU A 92 -12.84 6.53 -14.80
CA LEU A 92 -11.92 7.31 -13.98
C LEU A 92 -12.61 8.62 -13.57
N ARG A 93 -13.19 8.64 -12.37
CA ARG A 93 -13.83 9.82 -11.83
C ARG A 93 -12.81 10.73 -11.16
N VAL A 94 -12.57 11.90 -11.76
CA VAL A 94 -11.66 12.93 -11.24
C VAL A 94 -12.45 13.86 -10.32
N LEU A 95 -12.03 13.96 -9.06
CA LEU A 95 -12.72 14.74 -8.02
C LEU A 95 -12.06 16.11 -7.81
N GLY A 96 -12.87 17.13 -7.52
CA GLY A 96 -12.38 18.48 -7.19
C GLY A 96 -11.93 19.30 -8.41
N ARG A 97 -12.29 18.87 -9.62
CA ARG A 97 -12.03 19.55 -10.90
C ARG A 97 -13.26 19.41 -11.79
N LEU A 98 -13.53 20.43 -12.61
CA LEU A 98 -14.60 20.41 -13.62
C LEU A 98 -14.13 19.88 -14.99
N SER A 99 -12.82 19.95 -15.27
CA SER A 99 -12.22 19.40 -16.48
C SER A 99 -10.71 19.22 -16.29
N LEU A 100 -10.09 18.46 -17.20
CA LEU A 100 -8.65 18.39 -17.40
C LEU A 100 -8.34 18.75 -18.85
N SER A 101 -7.16 19.32 -19.10
CA SER A 101 -6.64 19.41 -20.46
C SER A 101 -6.37 18.01 -21.04
N PRO A 102 -6.30 17.86 -22.38
CA PRO A 102 -5.99 16.56 -23.00
C PRO A 102 -4.71 15.92 -22.45
N LEU A 103 -3.65 16.71 -22.26
CA LEU A 103 -2.38 16.22 -21.72
C LEU A 103 -2.51 15.69 -20.28
N GLN A 104 -3.30 16.37 -19.45
CA GLN A 104 -3.55 15.97 -18.07
C GLN A 104 -4.44 14.71 -18.00
N SER A 105 -5.44 14.62 -18.87
CA SER A 105 -6.26 13.40 -19.03
C SER A 105 -5.40 12.21 -19.44
N ASP A 106 -4.51 12.40 -20.42
CA ASP A 106 -3.57 11.38 -20.88
C ASP A 106 -2.61 10.96 -19.75
N ALA A 107 -2.14 11.89 -18.93
CA ALA A 107 -1.28 11.61 -17.78
C ALA A 107 -2.00 10.75 -16.71
N VAL A 108 -3.27 11.04 -16.40
CA VAL A 108 -4.10 10.23 -15.49
C VAL A 108 -4.32 8.83 -16.07
N VAL A 109 -4.72 8.76 -17.33
CA VAL A 109 -4.94 7.50 -18.05
C VAL A 109 -3.66 6.65 -18.10
N ALA A 110 -2.52 7.24 -18.40
CA ALA A 110 -1.23 6.55 -18.46
C ALA A 110 -0.84 5.94 -17.11
N GLN A 111 -1.04 6.67 -16.00
CA GLN A 111 -0.80 6.17 -14.66
C GLN A 111 -1.70 4.99 -14.31
N VAL A 112 -3.02 5.08 -14.57
CA VAL A 112 -3.95 3.97 -14.28
C VAL A 112 -3.65 2.76 -15.17
N ARG A 113 -3.37 2.97 -16.46
CA ARG A 113 -2.94 1.91 -17.40
C ARG A 113 -1.68 1.21 -16.90
N ARG A 114 -0.70 1.95 -16.36
CA ARG A 114 0.51 1.38 -15.75
C ARG A 114 0.18 0.54 -14.51
N MET A 115 -0.60 1.10 -13.58
CA MET A 115 -0.97 0.44 -12.32
C MET A 115 -1.66 -0.91 -12.53
N LEU A 116 -2.58 -0.95 -13.51
CA LEU A 116 -3.41 -2.12 -13.83
C LEU A 116 -2.82 -2.99 -14.97
N ARG A 117 -1.66 -2.60 -15.52
CA ARG A 117 -0.94 -3.30 -16.59
C ARG A 117 -1.77 -3.51 -17.86
N LEU A 118 -2.54 -2.51 -18.29
CA LEU A 118 -3.50 -2.64 -19.40
C LEU A 118 -2.87 -2.50 -20.81
N SER A 119 -1.60 -2.87 -20.99
CA SER A 119 -1.01 -2.94 -22.33
C SER A 119 -1.28 -4.29 -22.98
N GLU A 120 -1.35 -4.35 -24.30
CA GLU A 120 -1.50 -5.60 -25.07
C GLU A 120 -0.41 -6.63 -24.70
N ARG A 121 0.82 -6.17 -24.48
CA ARG A 121 1.92 -7.05 -24.07
C ARG A 121 1.69 -7.67 -22.70
N GLU A 122 1.23 -6.89 -21.73
CA GLU A 122 0.93 -7.41 -20.41
C GLU A 122 -0.28 -8.36 -20.44
N GLU A 123 -1.28 -8.08 -21.29
CA GLU A 123 -2.38 -9.02 -21.53
C GLU A 123 -1.91 -10.34 -22.15
N ARG A 124 -0.99 -10.31 -23.12
CA ARG A 124 -0.38 -11.52 -23.67
C ARG A 124 0.29 -12.37 -22.59
N LYS A 125 1.06 -11.75 -21.68
CA LYS A 125 1.68 -12.44 -20.54
C LYS A 125 0.64 -13.11 -19.63
N VAL A 126 -0.46 -12.43 -19.34
CA VAL A 126 -1.54 -12.99 -18.52
C VAL A 126 -2.12 -14.23 -19.20
N ARG A 127 -2.40 -14.16 -20.50
CA ARG A 127 -2.92 -15.29 -21.28
C ARG A 127 -1.94 -16.46 -21.33
N GLU A 128 -0.67 -16.20 -21.61
CA GLU A 128 0.41 -17.21 -21.61
C GLU A 128 0.52 -17.90 -20.25
N PHE A 129 0.54 -17.14 -19.16
CA PHE A 129 0.58 -17.71 -17.81
C PHE A 129 -0.67 -18.55 -17.49
N GLN A 130 -1.86 -18.06 -17.83
CA GLN A 130 -3.12 -18.77 -17.59
C GLN A 130 -3.30 -20.02 -18.47
N LEU A 131 -2.64 -20.08 -19.63
CA LEU A 131 -2.56 -21.31 -20.43
C LEU A 131 -1.73 -22.39 -19.74
N MET A 132 -0.67 -22.00 -19.01
CA MET A 132 0.19 -22.93 -18.28
C MET A 132 -0.34 -23.25 -16.87
N HIS A 133 -1.11 -22.35 -16.26
CA HIS A 133 -1.61 -22.50 -14.89
C HIS A 133 -3.14 -22.45 -14.84
N ALA A 134 -3.78 -23.63 -14.90
CA ALA A 134 -5.24 -23.75 -14.95
C ALA A 134 -5.97 -23.09 -13.75
N GLU A 135 -5.46 -23.22 -12.53
CA GLU A 135 -6.08 -22.56 -11.36
C GLU A 135 -5.98 -21.03 -11.44
N ALA A 136 -4.88 -20.47 -11.96
CA ALA A 136 -4.78 -19.03 -12.20
C ALA A 136 -5.81 -18.57 -13.24
N LYS A 137 -6.04 -19.35 -14.30
CA LYS A 137 -7.11 -19.07 -15.29
C LYS A 137 -8.50 -19.07 -14.65
N LYS A 138 -8.80 -20.08 -13.84
CA LYS A 138 -10.09 -20.22 -13.15
C LYS A 138 -10.36 -19.08 -12.17
N THR A 139 -9.34 -18.67 -11.42
CA THR A 139 -9.43 -17.57 -10.47
C THR A 139 -9.32 -16.20 -11.12
N GLY A 140 -8.84 -16.11 -12.37
CA GLY A 140 -8.58 -14.86 -13.08
C GLY A 140 -7.30 -14.16 -12.63
N PHE A 141 -6.39 -14.87 -11.95
CA PHE A 141 -5.10 -14.33 -11.52
C PHE A 141 -4.09 -14.27 -12.67
N GLY A 142 -3.15 -13.33 -12.61
CA GLY A 142 -2.09 -13.16 -13.61
C GLY A 142 -1.60 -11.71 -13.76
N ARG A 143 -2.39 -10.74 -13.28
CA ARG A 143 -2.01 -9.32 -13.21
C ARG A 143 -1.54 -9.02 -11.80
N VAL A 144 -0.39 -8.35 -11.67
CA VAL A 144 0.17 -7.95 -10.37
C VAL A 144 0.12 -6.43 -10.25
N PHE A 145 -0.64 -5.91 -9.31
CA PHE A 145 -0.83 -4.48 -9.11
C PHE A 145 0.51 -3.77 -8.85
N ARG A 146 0.74 -2.62 -9.49
CA ARG A 146 1.93 -1.78 -9.32
C ARG A 146 1.54 -0.31 -9.11
N SER A 147 2.51 0.51 -8.73
CA SER A 147 2.32 1.94 -8.48
C SER A 147 2.09 2.75 -9.78
N PRO A 148 1.78 4.05 -9.73
CA PRO A 148 1.76 4.90 -10.93
C PRO A 148 3.14 5.26 -11.48
N THR A 149 4.23 5.11 -10.70
CA THR A 149 5.60 5.44 -11.13
C THR A 149 6.62 4.38 -10.72
N LEU A 150 7.75 4.30 -11.46
CA LEU A 150 8.86 3.40 -11.11
C LEU A 150 9.53 3.80 -9.81
N PHE A 151 9.65 5.10 -9.56
CA PHE A 151 10.19 5.61 -8.31
C PHE A 151 9.41 5.10 -7.10
N GLU A 152 8.08 5.14 -7.15
CA GLU A 152 7.26 4.62 -6.06
C GLU A 152 7.43 3.10 -5.88
N ASP A 153 7.47 2.33 -6.97
CA ASP A 153 7.74 0.88 -6.90
C ASP A 153 9.11 0.59 -6.25
N MET A 154 10.13 1.35 -6.62
CA MET A 154 11.48 1.25 -6.04
C MET A 154 11.50 1.60 -4.55
N VAL A 155 10.89 2.73 -4.16
CA VAL A 155 10.84 3.12 -2.75
C VAL A 155 10.05 2.10 -1.94
N LYS A 156 8.88 1.65 -2.40
CA LYS A 156 8.09 0.61 -1.72
C LYS A 156 8.86 -0.71 -1.60
N SER A 157 9.69 -1.06 -2.59
CA SER A 157 10.60 -2.21 -2.53
C SER A 157 11.68 -2.07 -1.44
N ILE A 158 12.20 -0.85 -1.22
CA ILE A 158 13.08 -0.55 -0.08
C ILE A 158 12.31 -0.71 1.25
N LEU A 159 11.03 -0.30 1.28
CA LEU A 159 10.20 -0.42 2.48
C LEU A 159 9.95 -1.86 2.88
N PHE A 160 9.88 -2.83 1.97
CA PHE A 160 9.71 -4.26 2.31
C PHE A 160 10.92 -4.86 3.06
N CYS A 161 12.11 -4.29 2.89
CA CYS A 161 13.34 -4.91 3.38
C CYS A 161 13.40 -4.93 4.91
N ASN A 162 13.57 -6.10 5.54
CA ASN A 162 13.82 -6.26 6.98
C ASN A 162 12.84 -5.52 7.90
N CYS A 163 11.54 -5.60 7.62
CA CYS A 163 10.51 -5.14 8.55
C CYS A 163 9.23 -5.97 8.47
N GLN A 164 8.45 -5.86 9.53
CA GLN A 164 7.11 -6.46 9.58
C GLN A 164 6.13 -5.62 8.77
N TRP A 165 5.09 -6.28 8.25
CA TRP A 165 4.08 -5.67 7.42
C TRP A 165 3.43 -4.38 8.00
N PRO A 166 3.04 -4.32 9.29
CA PRO A 166 2.52 -3.08 9.88
C PRO A 166 3.48 -1.89 9.76
N ARG A 167 4.78 -2.13 9.90
CA ARG A 167 5.80 -1.09 9.78
C ARG A 167 5.94 -0.62 8.34
N THR A 168 5.87 -1.53 7.37
CA THR A 168 5.85 -1.19 5.93
C THR A 168 4.69 -0.26 5.61
N LEU A 169 3.47 -0.60 6.07
CA LEU A 169 2.28 0.24 5.91
C LEU A 169 2.45 1.62 6.54
N SER A 170 2.96 1.68 7.77
CA SER A 170 3.20 2.94 8.49
C SER A 170 4.23 3.83 7.79
N MET A 171 5.35 3.29 7.31
CA MET A 171 6.36 4.06 6.58
C MET A 171 5.81 4.62 5.26
N ALA A 172 5.05 3.82 4.51
CA ALA A 172 4.41 4.28 3.28
C ALA A 172 3.41 5.40 3.54
N ARG A 173 2.58 5.26 4.59
CA ARG A 173 1.64 6.31 5.01
C ARG A 173 2.37 7.61 5.37
N ALA A 174 3.43 7.51 6.18
CA ALA A 174 4.17 8.69 6.64
C ALA A 174 4.89 9.43 5.49
N LEU A 175 5.28 8.74 4.42
CA LEU A 175 5.82 9.38 3.21
C LEU A 175 4.75 10.20 2.48
N CYS A 176 3.52 9.71 2.39
CA CYS A 176 2.43 10.46 1.75
C CYS A 176 1.91 11.62 2.62
N GLU A 177 1.95 11.48 3.96
CA GLU A 177 1.66 12.58 4.88
C GLU A 177 2.73 13.68 4.75
N LEU A 178 4.01 13.31 4.64
CA LEU A 178 5.09 14.25 4.35
C LEU A 178 4.87 14.96 3.01
N GLN A 179 4.46 14.25 1.97
CA GLN A 179 4.18 14.87 0.66
C GLN A 179 3.11 15.96 0.76
N LEU A 180 2.03 15.71 1.52
CA LEU A 180 0.99 16.70 1.77
C LEU A 180 1.53 17.93 2.51
N GLU A 181 2.41 17.72 3.48
CA GLU A 181 3.08 18.83 4.17
C GLU A 181 3.90 19.67 3.18
N LEU A 182 4.68 19.05 2.30
CA LEU A 182 5.53 19.75 1.32
C LEU A 182 4.71 20.55 0.30
N SER A 183 3.56 20.03 -0.15
CA SER A 183 2.70 20.73 -1.11
C SER A 183 2.01 21.96 -0.50
N HIS A 184 1.59 21.91 0.76
CA HIS A 184 1.02 23.06 1.47
C HIS A 184 2.03 24.17 1.74
N HIS A 185 3.31 23.84 1.96
CA HIS A 185 4.35 24.86 2.13
C HIS A 185 4.64 25.56 0.80
N SER A 186 4.60 24.83 -0.31
CA SER A 186 4.77 25.40 -1.64
C SER A 186 3.63 26.37 -1.97
N SER A 187 2.37 25.99 -1.74
CA SER A 187 1.22 26.86 -2.03
C SER A 187 1.19 28.14 -1.18
N ARG A 188 1.57 28.09 0.10
CA ARG A 188 1.67 29.28 0.98
C ARG A 188 2.75 30.27 0.53
N LEU A 189 3.82 29.81 -0.11
CA LEU A 189 4.86 30.69 -0.64
C LEU A 189 4.43 31.38 -1.94
N TYR A 190 3.51 30.80 -2.70
CA TYR A 190 2.95 31.39 -3.92
C TYR A 190 1.72 32.28 -3.65
N SER A 191 0.91 32.00 -2.63
CA SER A 191 -0.19 32.86 -2.19
C SER A 191 0.31 33.90 -1.19
N GLY A 192 0.97 34.95 -1.67
CA GLY A 192 1.35 36.10 -0.85
C GLY A 192 0.13 36.88 -0.34
N GLN A 193 -0.51 36.39 0.72
CA GLN A 193 -1.37 37.17 1.62
C GLN A 193 -0.94 36.86 3.05
N VAL A 194 -0.25 37.84 3.65
CA VAL A 194 0.09 37.84 5.07
C VAL A 194 -1.18 38.15 5.84
N ASP A 195 -1.96 37.11 6.19
CA ASP A 195 -3.04 37.28 7.16
C ASP A 195 -2.49 37.09 8.58
N HIS A 196 -2.48 38.24 9.26
CA HIS A 196 -1.96 38.50 10.58
C HIS A 196 -2.88 37.91 11.65
N ILE A 197 -2.79 36.60 11.93
CA ILE A 197 -3.44 36.00 13.11
C ILE A 197 -2.44 35.15 13.87
N TYR A 198 -1.55 35.81 14.60
CA TYR A 198 -1.02 35.41 15.91
C TYR A 198 -0.30 36.62 16.53
N SER A 199 -1.06 37.68 16.84
CA SER A 199 -0.59 38.73 17.76
C SER A 199 -1.12 38.44 19.16
N LYS A 200 -0.39 37.61 19.90
CA LYS A 200 -0.19 37.75 21.36
C LYS A 200 0.79 36.70 21.87
N ALA A 201 2.08 36.89 21.58
CA ALA A 201 3.18 36.64 22.53
C ALA A 201 4.52 36.97 21.84
N ALA A 202 5.39 37.65 22.60
CA ALA A 202 6.81 37.88 22.34
C ALA A 202 7.19 38.96 21.31
N THR A 203 7.15 40.21 21.77
CA THR A 203 8.16 41.21 21.42
C THR A 203 9.54 40.72 21.86
N THR A 204 10.45 40.49 20.92
CA THR A 204 11.83 41.02 20.86
C THR A 204 12.72 40.18 19.91
N GLY A 205 13.37 40.84 18.95
CA GLY A 205 14.63 40.38 18.34
C GLY A 205 14.51 39.50 17.08
N THR A 206 14.67 40.13 15.92
CA THR A 206 14.93 39.49 14.62
C THR A 206 16.27 38.74 14.63
N GLU A 207 16.27 37.40 14.59
CA GLU A 207 17.44 36.64 14.13
C GLU A 207 17.05 35.38 13.35
N TRP A 208 17.52 35.35 12.10
CA TRP A 208 17.56 34.22 11.17
C TRP A 208 18.39 33.07 11.78
N PHE A 209 17.74 32.05 12.32
CA PHE A 209 18.44 30.95 12.97
C PHE A 209 18.81 29.83 11.97
N THR A 210 20.05 29.90 11.49
CA THR A 210 20.75 28.79 10.82
C THR A 210 21.61 28.06 11.87
N PRO A 211 21.40 26.77 12.16
CA PRO A 211 22.30 26.06 13.06
C PRO A 211 23.62 25.73 12.35
N ARG A 212 24.62 26.62 12.46
CA ARG A 212 26.03 26.28 12.24
C ARG A 212 26.59 25.71 13.53
N THR A 213 27.03 24.44 13.49
CA THR A 213 27.72 23.77 14.60
C THR A 213 29.18 24.22 14.68
N PRO A 214 29.75 24.53 15.86
CA PRO A 214 31.19 24.65 16.03
C PRO A 214 31.83 23.26 16.22
N SER A 215 32.87 22.99 15.44
CA SER A 215 33.82 21.89 15.67
C SER A 215 34.82 22.30 16.76
N ALA A 216 34.99 21.46 17.78
CA ALA A 216 36.26 20.79 18.12
C ALA A 216 36.49 20.56 19.64
N LYS A 217 36.74 19.28 19.98
CA LYS A 217 37.82 18.72 20.84
C LYS A 217 37.37 17.73 21.93
N GLU A 218 37.65 16.46 21.60
CA GLU A 218 38.26 15.38 22.39
C GLU A 218 38.02 15.27 23.90
N SER A 219 37.73 14.03 24.33
CA SER A 219 38.73 13.28 25.11
C SER A 219 38.53 11.77 25.04
N LEU A 220 39.66 11.12 24.75
CA LEU A 220 39.92 9.69 24.76
C LEU A 220 39.60 9.06 26.13
N LYS A 221 39.03 7.84 26.11
CA LYS A 221 39.53 6.72 26.93
C LYS A 221 39.20 5.39 26.28
N ARG A 222 40.20 4.88 25.56
CA ARG A 222 40.35 3.50 25.09
C ARG A 222 40.79 2.65 26.29
N PHE A 223 40.05 1.61 26.64
CA PHE A 223 40.63 0.44 27.31
C PHE A 223 40.37 -0.80 26.47
N LYS A 224 41.47 -1.44 26.06
CA LYS A 224 41.51 -2.71 25.34
C LYS A 224 41.15 -3.85 26.30
N ARG A 225 40.28 -4.76 25.87
CA ARG A 225 40.50 -6.21 26.08
C ARG A 225 39.92 -6.98 24.89
N HIS A 226 40.78 -7.78 24.28
CA HIS A 226 40.48 -8.68 23.17
C HIS A 226 40.05 -10.06 23.71
N LYS A 227 39.13 -10.69 22.95
CA LYS A 227 38.78 -12.12 22.87
C LYS A 227 38.20 -12.80 24.13
N ILE A 228 36.93 -13.19 24.06
CA ILE A 228 36.44 -14.59 23.92
C ILE A 228 34.90 -14.61 23.85
N SER A 229 34.42 -15.51 22.96
CA SER A 229 33.11 -16.17 22.84
C SER A 229 31.80 -15.40 22.62
N GLN A 230 31.25 -15.65 21.42
CA GLN A 230 29.84 -15.97 21.16
C GLN A 230 29.06 -16.44 22.42
N ALA A 231 28.21 -15.59 22.98
CA ALA A 231 27.00 -15.94 23.75
C ALA A 231 26.45 -14.66 24.42
N LEU A 232 25.73 -13.80 23.69
CA LEU A 232 24.90 -12.73 24.29
C LEU A 232 23.94 -12.05 23.29
N TRP A 233 23.51 -12.78 22.25
CA TRP A 233 22.48 -12.35 21.29
C TRP A 233 21.20 -13.20 21.41
N ARG A 234 20.77 -13.53 22.63
CA ARG A 234 19.54 -14.31 22.85
C ARG A 234 18.57 -13.80 23.92
N GLU A 235 18.85 -12.73 24.66
CA GLU A 235 17.94 -12.29 25.76
C GLU A 235 17.58 -10.79 25.72
N GLY A 236 17.43 -10.22 24.52
CA GLY A 236 17.01 -8.82 24.36
C GLY A 236 15.61 -8.60 23.74
N ALA A 237 14.89 -9.67 23.40
CA ALA A 237 13.65 -9.59 22.62
C ALA A 237 12.36 -10.00 23.38
N GLU A 238 12.46 -10.48 24.61
CA GLU A 238 11.28 -10.99 25.36
C GLU A 238 10.66 -9.97 26.33
N ALA A 239 11.36 -8.91 26.74
CA ALA A 239 10.84 -8.00 27.76
C ALA A 239 9.88 -6.90 27.23
N ALA A 240 9.86 -6.62 25.92
CA ALA A 240 8.99 -5.58 25.35
C ALA A 240 7.60 -6.08 24.91
N ASN A 241 7.39 -7.39 24.80
CA ASN A 241 6.15 -7.99 24.29
C ASN A 241 5.04 -8.16 25.34
N VAL A 242 5.33 -7.97 26.63
CA VAL A 242 4.37 -8.33 27.70
C VAL A 242 3.36 -7.22 28.01
N LEU A 243 3.62 -5.96 27.62
CA LEU A 243 2.71 -4.85 27.88
C LEU A 243 1.69 -4.60 26.76
N GLU A 244 1.99 -4.96 25.51
CA GLU A 244 1.09 -4.72 24.36
C GLU A 244 0.10 -5.87 24.10
N THR A 245 0.40 -7.09 24.53
CA THR A 245 -0.49 -8.27 24.37
C THR A 245 -1.77 -8.16 25.18
N ARG A 246 -1.71 -7.56 26.38
CA ARG A 246 -2.84 -7.48 27.31
C ARG A 246 -3.97 -6.56 26.84
N SER A 247 -3.64 -5.53 26.05
CA SER A 247 -4.65 -4.63 25.48
C SER A 247 -5.35 -5.23 24.25
N LEU A 248 -4.68 -6.15 23.54
CA LEU A 248 -5.22 -6.75 22.31
C LEU A 248 -6.07 -7.99 22.60
N GLU A 249 -5.74 -8.76 23.64
CA GLU A 249 -6.53 -9.91 24.11
C GLU A 249 -7.96 -9.50 24.50
N ASN A 250 -8.13 -8.32 25.10
CA ASN A 250 -9.45 -7.79 25.48
C ASN A 250 -10.33 -7.47 24.27
N SER A 251 -9.77 -6.98 23.16
CA SER A 251 -10.51 -6.71 21.92
C SER A 251 -10.89 -7.99 21.16
N ILE A 252 -10.11 -9.07 21.31
CA ILE A 252 -10.40 -10.37 20.68
C ILE A 252 -11.51 -11.10 21.46
N SER A 253 -11.51 -11.00 22.79
CA SER A 253 -12.55 -11.62 23.63
C SER A 253 -13.94 -11.03 23.37
N SER A 254 -14.06 -9.72 23.15
CA SER A 254 -15.35 -9.11 22.79
C SER A 254 -15.86 -9.56 21.41
N PHE A 255 -14.95 -9.92 20.50
CA PHE A 255 -15.27 -10.36 19.14
C PHE A 255 -15.83 -11.79 19.09
N ILE A 256 -15.41 -12.66 20.03
CA ILE A 256 -15.86 -14.06 20.08
C ILE A 256 -17.24 -14.17 20.76
N SER A 257 -17.53 -13.33 21.76
CA SER A 257 -18.86 -13.32 22.40
C SER A 257 -19.98 -12.83 21.49
N ALA A 258 -19.69 -11.94 20.54
CA ALA A 258 -20.69 -11.41 19.60
C ALA A 258 -21.17 -12.42 18.52
N LYS A 259 -20.49 -13.56 18.36
CA LYS A 259 -20.85 -14.58 17.36
C LYS A 259 -21.69 -15.74 17.89
N LYS A 260 -22.02 -15.78 19.19
CA LYS A 260 -22.68 -16.94 19.82
C LYS A 260 -24.20 -16.84 20.00
N GLU A 261 -24.84 -15.72 19.66
CA GLU A 261 -26.30 -15.57 19.78
C GLU A 261 -26.94 -15.16 18.45
N TYR A 262 -27.07 -16.10 17.51
CA TYR A 262 -28.13 -16.03 16.49
C TYR A 262 -28.50 -17.46 16.08
N ASN A 263 -29.40 -18.07 16.84
CA ASN A 263 -30.23 -19.18 16.37
C ASN A 263 -31.41 -19.38 17.34
N THR A 264 -32.62 -18.93 16.95
CA THR A 264 -33.91 -19.65 17.02
C THR A 264 -35.11 -18.69 16.90
N ASN A 265 -36.20 -19.23 16.34
CA ASN A 265 -37.34 -18.53 15.74
C ASN A 265 -38.49 -18.19 16.72
N ASN A 266 -39.20 -17.11 16.35
CA ASN A 266 -40.66 -16.88 16.32
C ASN A 266 -41.49 -16.41 17.54
N SER A 267 -42.32 -15.39 17.23
CA SER A 267 -43.66 -15.02 17.72
C SER A 267 -43.84 -14.36 19.10
N GLY A 268 -44.64 -13.27 19.12
CA GLY A 268 -45.41 -12.87 20.30
C GLY A 268 -45.36 -11.39 20.69
N THR A 269 -46.40 -10.67 20.28
CA THR A 269 -46.79 -9.26 20.48
C THR A 269 -46.82 -8.70 21.93
N CYS A 270 -46.43 -7.42 22.08
CA CYS A 270 -46.87 -6.37 23.06
C CYS A 270 -46.41 -6.51 24.54
N CYS A 271 -46.02 -5.47 25.31
CA CYS A 271 -46.41 -4.06 25.29
C CYS A 271 -45.36 -3.13 25.93
N GLN A 272 -45.21 -1.93 25.32
CA GLN A 272 -45.19 -0.57 25.88
C GLN A 272 -44.62 -0.32 27.30
N ALA A 273 -43.57 0.52 27.40
CA ALA A 273 -43.76 1.95 27.68
C ALA A 273 -42.44 2.78 27.62
N ILE A 274 -42.42 3.80 26.73
CA ILE A 274 -42.19 5.25 26.98
C ILE A 274 -40.87 5.63 27.72
N ASP A 275 -39.94 6.48 27.24
CA ASP A 275 -39.96 7.48 26.16
C ASP A 275 -38.55 7.99 25.76
N GLU A 276 -38.54 8.52 24.53
CA GLU A 276 -37.86 9.73 24.03
C GLU A 276 -36.40 9.74 23.54
N ASN A 277 -36.34 9.73 22.18
CA ASN A 277 -35.58 10.59 21.27
C ASN A 277 -34.21 10.15 20.75
N CYS A 278 -34.25 9.38 19.66
CA CYS A 278 -33.49 9.73 18.45
C CYS A 278 -34.23 9.17 17.23
N GLU A 279 -34.93 10.06 16.52
CA GLU A 279 -35.56 9.79 15.23
C GLU A 279 -34.50 9.41 14.19
N ALA A 280 -34.85 8.39 13.42
CA ALA A 280 -34.11 7.92 12.27
C ALA A 280 -34.34 8.88 11.11
N ASP A 281 -33.25 9.45 10.58
CA ASP A 281 -33.23 9.98 9.22
C ASP A 281 -32.31 9.13 8.34
N SER A 282 -32.98 8.54 7.35
CA SER A 282 -32.46 7.95 6.13
C SER A 282 -31.65 8.94 5.28
N GLU A 283 -30.78 8.39 4.42
CA GLU A 283 -29.83 9.05 3.51
C GLU A 283 -28.44 9.35 4.10
N GLY A 284 -27.62 8.30 4.19
CA GLY A 284 -26.18 8.40 4.45
C GLY A 284 -25.43 9.10 3.32
N ARG A 285 -25.47 10.44 3.33
CA ARG A 285 -24.67 11.32 2.47
C ARG A 285 -23.49 11.84 3.30
N GLU A 286 -22.46 11.01 3.50
CA GLU A 286 -21.21 11.47 4.13
C GLU A 286 -20.56 12.55 3.24
N PRO A 287 -20.22 13.74 3.77
CA PRO A 287 -19.49 14.76 3.03
C PRO A 287 -18.11 14.21 2.64
N PHE A 288 -17.64 14.51 1.42
CA PHE A 288 -16.30 14.15 0.99
C PHE A 288 -15.28 14.89 1.87
N SER A 289 -14.85 14.27 2.98
CA SER A 289 -13.67 14.71 3.71
C SER A 289 -12.48 14.60 2.75
N TYR A 290 -11.87 15.74 2.41
CA TYR A 290 -10.64 15.77 1.62
C TYR A 290 -9.64 14.74 2.17
N PRO A 291 -8.93 14.01 1.31
CA PRO A 291 -8.04 12.96 1.77
C PRO A 291 -7.02 13.56 2.75
N SER A 292 -7.03 13.06 3.98
CA SER A 292 -6.07 13.42 5.04
C SER A 292 -4.63 12.94 4.76
N ILE A 293 -4.32 12.62 3.51
CA ILE A 293 -3.05 12.06 3.06
C ILE A 293 -2.77 12.51 1.64
N GLY A 294 -1.52 12.92 1.38
CA GLY A 294 -1.07 13.36 0.07
C GLY A 294 -0.83 12.21 -0.91
N ASN A 295 -0.27 12.56 -2.06
CA ASN A 295 0.26 11.59 -3.00
C ASN A 295 1.56 10.95 -2.47
N PHE A 296 2.08 9.94 -3.16
CA PHE A 296 3.42 9.46 -2.87
C PHE A 296 4.45 10.51 -3.31
N PRO A 297 5.47 10.84 -2.52
CA PRO A 297 6.40 11.92 -2.83
C PRO A 297 7.23 11.65 -4.09
N SER A 298 7.48 12.70 -4.86
CA SER A 298 8.29 12.68 -6.08
C SER A 298 9.79 12.63 -5.74
N PRO A 299 10.65 12.25 -6.70
CA PRO A 299 12.10 12.34 -6.52
C PRO A 299 12.55 13.77 -6.14
N LYS A 300 11.95 14.81 -6.76
CA LYS A 300 12.28 16.21 -6.49
C LYS A 300 11.92 16.62 -5.06
N GLU A 301 10.72 16.23 -4.59
CA GLU A 301 10.26 16.50 -3.23
C GLU A 301 11.20 15.88 -2.18
N ILE A 302 11.67 14.63 -2.41
CA ILE A 302 12.58 13.94 -1.48
C ILE A 302 14.03 14.46 -1.56
N ALA A 303 14.55 14.71 -2.76
CA ALA A 303 15.98 14.99 -2.97
C ALA A 303 16.48 16.26 -2.25
N SER A 304 15.57 17.18 -1.94
CA SER A 304 15.84 18.44 -1.24
C SER A 304 15.90 18.31 0.29
N LEU A 305 15.55 17.15 0.85
CA LEU A 305 15.41 16.97 2.30
C LEU A 305 16.71 16.55 2.99
N ASP A 306 16.81 16.84 4.29
CA ASP A 306 17.84 16.27 5.16
C ASP A 306 17.55 14.80 5.52
N GLU A 307 18.58 13.96 5.50
CA GLU A 307 18.45 12.52 5.78
C GLU A 307 17.90 12.24 7.19
N LYS A 308 18.36 12.98 8.21
CA LYS A 308 17.93 12.76 9.60
C LYS A 308 16.49 13.21 9.78
N TYR A 309 16.11 14.32 9.15
CA TYR A 309 14.73 14.77 9.10
C TYR A 309 13.82 13.70 8.47
N LEU A 310 14.17 13.21 7.27
CA LEU A 310 13.40 12.17 6.57
C LEU A 310 13.32 10.88 7.40
N ALA A 311 14.42 10.45 8.02
CA ALA A 311 14.47 9.28 8.90
C ALA A 311 13.53 9.41 10.09
N LYS A 312 13.51 10.58 10.74
CA LYS A 312 12.70 10.84 11.93
C LYS A 312 11.23 11.02 11.57
N ARG A 313 10.90 11.87 10.58
CA ARG A 313 9.53 12.21 10.18
C ARG A 313 8.76 11.00 9.67
N CYS A 314 9.41 10.12 8.90
CA CYS A 314 8.76 8.97 8.27
C CYS A 314 9.11 7.62 8.95
N ASN A 315 9.84 7.64 10.08
CA ASN A 315 10.27 6.44 10.82
C ASN A 315 11.02 5.39 9.96
N LEU A 316 11.81 5.86 9.00
CA LEU A 316 12.43 5.02 7.98
C LEU A 316 13.70 4.29 8.49
N GLY A 317 14.31 4.80 9.56
CA GLY A 317 15.61 4.32 10.04
C GLY A 317 16.66 4.39 8.93
N TYR A 318 17.44 3.32 8.76
CA TYR A 318 18.49 3.26 7.72
C TYR A 318 17.97 3.40 6.28
N ARG A 319 16.66 3.23 6.05
CA ARG A 319 16.06 3.34 4.72
C ARG A 319 16.04 4.79 4.23
N ALA A 320 16.04 5.78 5.12
CA ALA A 320 16.03 7.19 4.76
C ALA A 320 17.19 7.56 3.83
N GLY A 321 18.43 7.21 4.21
CA GLY A 321 19.60 7.46 3.36
C GLY A 321 19.57 6.73 2.02
N ARG A 322 18.93 5.56 1.93
CA ARG A 322 18.75 4.84 0.65
C ARG A 322 17.76 5.56 -0.26
N ILE A 323 16.62 5.96 0.30
CA ILE A 323 15.55 6.66 -0.40
C ILE A 323 16.03 8.04 -0.86
N LEU A 324 16.72 8.79 0.01
CA LEU A 324 17.29 10.10 -0.33
C LEU A 324 18.32 10.00 -1.46
N LYS A 325 19.27 9.04 -1.37
CA LYS A 325 20.26 8.83 -2.43
C LYS A 325 19.63 8.39 -3.76
N LEU A 326 18.58 7.56 -3.72
CA LEU A 326 17.83 7.20 -4.93
C LEU A 326 17.17 8.43 -5.55
N ALA A 327 16.47 9.23 -4.76
CA ALA A 327 15.82 10.46 -5.21
C ALA A 327 16.81 11.44 -5.85
N GLN A 328 17.94 11.68 -5.18
CA GLN A 328 19.04 12.51 -5.70
C GLN A 328 19.61 11.92 -7.00
N SER A 329 19.84 10.61 -7.08
CA SER A 329 20.35 9.98 -8.30
C SER A 329 19.38 10.09 -9.48
N VAL A 330 18.08 10.08 -9.23
CA VAL A 330 17.05 10.32 -10.27
C VAL A 330 17.07 11.78 -10.72
N VAL A 331 17.10 12.73 -9.77
CA VAL A 331 17.14 14.18 -10.05
C VAL A 331 18.41 14.59 -10.79
N ASP A 332 19.56 14.01 -10.42
CA ASP A 332 20.85 14.23 -11.06
C ASP A 332 20.98 13.52 -12.43
N GLY A 333 19.98 12.74 -12.85
CA GLY A 333 19.99 11.98 -14.11
C GLY A 333 20.87 10.73 -14.11
N ARG A 334 21.46 10.35 -12.96
CA ARG A 334 22.26 9.11 -12.82
C ARG A 334 21.41 7.85 -12.91
N VAL A 335 20.16 7.90 -12.45
CA VAL A 335 19.17 6.84 -12.61
C VAL A 335 18.04 7.34 -13.50
N GLN A 336 18.03 6.89 -14.76
CA GLN A 336 17.05 7.31 -15.76
C GLN A 336 15.84 6.37 -15.73
N LEU A 337 14.78 6.73 -15.00
CA LEU A 337 13.60 5.88 -14.80
C LEU A 337 12.86 5.54 -16.11
N ARG A 338 12.76 6.50 -17.04
CA ARG A 338 12.15 6.29 -18.36
C ARG A 338 12.92 5.26 -19.18
N GLU A 339 14.25 5.38 -19.24
CA GLU A 339 15.11 4.41 -19.92
C GLU A 339 14.92 3.00 -19.34
N LEU A 340 14.81 2.86 -18.02
CA LEU A 340 14.56 1.57 -17.38
C LEU A 340 13.20 0.98 -17.78
N GLU A 341 12.12 1.76 -17.79
CA GLU A 341 10.80 1.30 -18.24
C GLU A 341 10.79 0.95 -19.74
N GLU A 342 11.50 1.72 -20.58
CA GLU A 342 11.64 1.49 -22.01
C GLU A 342 12.43 0.21 -22.33
N LEU A 343 13.52 -0.06 -21.61
CA LEU A 343 14.23 -1.35 -21.70
C LEU A 343 13.32 -2.53 -21.35
N CYS A 344 12.37 -2.29 -20.45
CA CYS A 344 11.36 -3.27 -20.08
C CYS A 344 10.21 -3.35 -21.07
N ALA A 345 10.15 -2.56 -22.15
CA ALA A 345 9.08 -2.60 -23.16
C ALA A 345 9.06 -3.91 -23.96
N GLU A 346 10.18 -4.64 -24.02
CA GLU A 346 10.27 -5.98 -24.55
C GLU A 346 10.78 -6.94 -23.46
N THR A 347 10.01 -8.01 -23.16
CA THR A 347 10.48 -9.03 -22.20
C THR A 347 11.41 -9.98 -22.92
N SER A 348 12.69 -9.82 -22.70
CA SER A 348 13.69 -10.81 -23.09
C SER A 348 14.63 -11.04 -21.93
N MET A 349 15.26 -12.20 -21.88
CA MET A 349 16.30 -12.45 -20.88
C MET A 349 17.44 -11.41 -21.00
N SER A 350 17.77 -11.00 -22.23
CA SER A 350 18.76 -9.92 -22.44
C SER A 350 18.36 -8.60 -21.79
N ASN A 351 17.09 -8.20 -21.89
CA ASN A 351 16.60 -6.97 -21.27
C ASN A 351 16.51 -7.12 -19.75
N TYR A 352 16.14 -8.30 -19.25
CA TYR A 352 16.20 -8.62 -17.82
C TYR A 352 17.60 -8.38 -17.26
N ASP A 353 18.64 -8.96 -17.88
CA ASP A 353 20.03 -8.82 -17.41
C ASP A 353 20.49 -7.36 -17.42
N LYS A 354 20.19 -6.61 -18.49
CA LYS A 354 20.54 -5.19 -18.59
C LYS A 354 19.90 -4.37 -17.48
N VAL A 355 18.64 -4.64 -17.17
CA VAL A 355 17.90 -3.92 -16.13
C VAL A 355 18.40 -4.35 -14.75
N ASP A 356 18.61 -5.65 -14.49
CA ASP A 356 19.13 -6.13 -13.19
C ASP A 356 20.53 -5.57 -12.88
N GLU A 357 21.42 -5.48 -13.87
CA GLU A 357 22.74 -4.87 -13.70
C GLU A 357 22.64 -3.37 -13.42
N LYS A 358 21.79 -2.62 -14.13
CA LYS A 358 21.53 -1.20 -13.80
C LYS A 358 20.95 -1.04 -12.38
N LEU A 359 20.02 -1.90 -11.98
CA LEU A 359 19.44 -1.88 -10.64
C LEU A 359 20.47 -2.24 -9.55
N LYS A 360 21.47 -3.07 -9.86
CA LYS A 360 22.56 -3.47 -8.96
C LYS A 360 23.45 -2.31 -8.56
N GLU A 361 23.65 -1.36 -9.47
CA GLU A 361 24.48 -0.17 -9.26
C GLU A 361 23.83 0.81 -8.28
N ILE A 362 22.51 0.71 -8.06
CA ILE A 362 21.78 1.58 -7.15
C ILE A 362 22.13 1.21 -5.69
N HIS A 363 22.62 2.19 -4.95
CA HIS A 363 23.03 2.01 -3.56
C HIS A 363 21.91 1.43 -2.67
N GLY A 364 22.14 0.23 -2.14
CA GLY A 364 21.22 -0.45 -1.23
C GLY A 364 20.23 -1.40 -1.90
N PHE A 365 20.33 -1.60 -3.21
CA PHE A 365 19.52 -2.57 -3.96
C PHE A 365 20.21 -3.94 -3.93
N GLY A 366 19.82 -4.76 -2.95
CA GLY A 366 20.20 -6.17 -2.89
C GLY A 366 19.27 -7.04 -3.75
N PRO A 367 19.54 -8.36 -3.86
CA PRO A 367 18.75 -9.29 -4.67
C PRO A 367 17.24 -9.22 -4.40
N PHE A 368 16.84 -9.14 -3.12
CA PHE A 368 15.44 -9.03 -2.73
C PHE A 368 14.77 -7.74 -3.24
N THR A 369 15.44 -6.59 -3.09
CA THR A 369 14.91 -5.31 -3.58
C THR A 369 14.80 -5.30 -5.09
N ARG A 370 15.84 -5.76 -5.80
CA ARG A 370 15.85 -5.82 -7.27
C ARG A 370 14.76 -6.75 -7.80
N GLY A 371 14.58 -7.93 -7.21
CA GLY A 371 13.51 -8.85 -7.60
C GLY A 371 12.11 -8.22 -7.49
N ASN A 372 11.83 -7.49 -6.41
CA ASN A 372 10.55 -6.80 -6.27
C ASN A 372 10.35 -5.71 -7.33
N VAL A 373 11.40 -4.94 -7.65
CA VAL A 373 11.36 -3.92 -8.71
C VAL A 373 11.16 -4.57 -10.09
N LEU A 374 11.90 -5.64 -10.39
CA LEU A 374 11.80 -6.38 -11.66
C LEU A 374 10.41 -6.98 -11.85
N MET A 375 9.80 -7.50 -10.79
CA MET A 375 8.40 -7.93 -10.79
C MET A 375 7.47 -6.77 -11.16
N CYS A 376 7.63 -5.60 -10.52
CA CYS A 376 6.86 -4.41 -10.88
C CYS A 376 7.07 -4.05 -12.36
N MET A 377 8.25 -4.26 -12.92
CA MET A 377 8.55 -4.03 -14.34
C MET A 377 8.07 -5.14 -15.29
N GLY A 378 7.43 -6.19 -14.76
CA GLY A 378 6.83 -7.28 -15.54
C GLY A 378 7.79 -8.42 -15.89
N PHE A 379 8.89 -8.57 -15.16
CA PHE A 379 9.74 -9.76 -15.19
C PHE A 379 9.35 -10.69 -14.04
N TYR A 380 8.92 -11.90 -14.39
CA TYR A 380 8.37 -12.86 -13.44
C TYR A 380 9.24 -14.11 -13.26
N ASN A 381 10.45 -14.11 -13.83
CA ASN A 381 11.36 -15.26 -13.82
C ASN A 381 12.06 -15.47 -12.48
N VAL A 382 12.04 -14.47 -11.58
CA VAL A 382 12.69 -14.52 -10.27
C VAL A 382 11.70 -14.22 -9.16
N VAL A 383 11.70 -15.07 -8.13
CA VAL A 383 10.96 -14.84 -6.88
C VAL A 383 11.83 -14.06 -5.90
N PRO A 384 11.38 -12.90 -5.37
CA PRO A 384 12.08 -12.18 -4.32
C PRO A 384 11.97 -12.94 -2.98
N ALA A 385 12.89 -13.87 -2.73
CA ALA A 385 12.80 -14.76 -1.57
C ALA A 385 13.14 -14.06 -0.25
N ASP A 386 12.33 -14.32 0.78
CA ASP A 386 12.54 -13.84 2.15
C ASP A 386 12.14 -14.89 3.21
N SER A 387 12.00 -14.44 4.47
CA SER A 387 11.55 -15.30 5.57
C SER A 387 10.12 -15.82 5.39
N GLU A 388 9.24 -15.06 4.74
CA GLU A 388 7.88 -15.51 4.44
C GLU A 388 7.89 -16.55 3.32
N THR A 389 8.77 -16.42 2.32
CA THR A 389 8.99 -17.47 1.33
C THR A 389 9.46 -18.78 2.00
N ILE A 390 10.45 -18.72 2.89
CA ILE A 390 10.91 -19.91 3.64
C ILE A 390 9.77 -20.53 4.45
N ARG A 391 8.96 -19.70 5.14
CA ARG A 391 7.80 -20.16 5.91
C ARG A 391 6.79 -20.86 5.00
N HIS A 392 6.48 -20.25 3.85
CA HIS A 392 5.51 -20.76 2.88
C HIS A 392 5.95 -22.11 2.31
N LEU A 393 7.18 -22.22 1.83
CA LEU A 393 7.73 -23.50 1.32
C LEU A 393 7.69 -24.61 2.38
N LYS A 394 7.96 -24.28 3.64
CA LYS A 394 7.85 -25.26 4.73
C LYS A 394 6.40 -25.70 4.99
N GLN A 395 5.45 -24.77 4.93
CA GLN A 395 4.05 -25.03 5.31
C GLN A 395 3.21 -25.65 4.18
N VAL A 396 3.47 -25.28 2.94
CA VAL A 396 2.70 -25.72 1.77
C VAL A 396 3.40 -26.87 1.04
N HIS A 397 4.72 -26.80 0.89
CA HIS A 397 5.50 -27.81 0.16
C HIS A 397 6.23 -28.81 1.08
N GLY A 398 6.10 -28.68 2.40
CA GLY A 398 6.84 -29.50 3.38
C GLY A 398 8.36 -29.30 3.31
N ARG A 399 8.84 -28.30 2.56
CA ARG A 399 10.26 -28.15 2.20
C ARG A 399 10.96 -27.19 3.15
N SER A 400 11.74 -27.73 4.07
CA SER A 400 12.54 -26.93 4.98
C SER A 400 13.77 -26.36 4.27
N THR A 401 13.89 -25.03 4.25
CA THR A 401 14.97 -24.31 3.58
C THR A 401 15.61 -23.27 4.50
N THR A 402 16.78 -22.78 4.10
CA THR A 402 17.50 -21.68 4.76
C THR A 402 17.60 -20.51 3.79
N THR A 403 18.06 -19.34 4.25
CA THR A 403 18.33 -18.19 3.38
C THR A 403 19.29 -18.52 2.23
N GLN A 404 20.19 -19.49 2.42
CA GLN A 404 21.17 -19.91 1.40
C GLN A 404 20.59 -20.90 0.39
N THR A 405 19.57 -21.68 0.78
CA THR A 405 19.04 -22.78 -0.05
C THR A 405 17.65 -22.52 -0.62
N VAL A 406 16.97 -21.46 -0.17
CA VAL A 406 15.60 -21.13 -0.57
C VAL A 406 15.50 -20.89 -2.08
N GLN A 407 16.46 -20.20 -2.69
CA GLN A 407 16.43 -19.88 -4.11
C GLN A 407 16.42 -21.13 -4.99
N LYS A 408 17.31 -22.10 -4.70
CA LYS A 408 17.35 -23.39 -5.40
C LYS A 408 16.04 -24.16 -5.23
N ALA A 409 15.44 -24.12 -4.04
CA ALA A 409 14.17 -24.80 -3.81
C ALA A 409 13.01 -24.18 -4.62
N ILE A 410 12.98 -22.85 -4.75
CA ILE A 410 12.01 -22.14 -5.60
C ILE A 410 12.19 -22.56 -7.06
N GLU A 411 13.42 -22.55 -7.57
CA GLU A 411 13.74 -22.94 -8.95
C GLU A 411 13.37 -24.39 -9.28
N GLU A 412 13.38 -25.28 -8.29
CA GLU A 412 12.93 -26.66 -8.47
C GLU A 412 11.41 -26.78 -8.40
N ILE A 413 10.75 -26.10 -7.46
CA ILE A 413 9.29 -26.19 -7.26
C ILE A 413 8.52 -25.53 -8.40
N TYR A 414 8.93 -24.33 -8.82
CA TYR A 414 8.19 -23.54 -9.80
C TYR A 414 8.78 -23.60 -11.21
N ARG A 415 9.69 -24.54 -11.48
CA ARG A 415 10.39 -24.67 -12.77
C ARG A 415 9.44 -24.70 -13.97
N GLU A 416 8.36 -25.46 -13.86
CA GLU A 416 7.41 -25.69 -14.94
C GLU A 416 6.68 -24.41 -15.40
N PHE A 417 6.69 -23.37 -14.56
CA PHE A 417 6.03 -22.10 -14.85
C PHE A 417 6.93 -21.09 -15.55
N GLU A 418 8.15 -21.44 -15.98
CA GLU A 418 9.05 -20.52 -16.67
C GLU A 418 8.38 -19.86 -17.89
N PRO A 419 8.47 -18.52 -18.08
CA PRO A 419 9.20 -17.51 -17.29
C PRO A 419 8.35 -16.80 -16.20
N PHE A 420 7.27 -17.41 -15.73
CA PHE A 420 6.29 -16.88 -14.77
C PHE A 420 6.38 -17.49 -13.36
N GLN A 421 7.58 -17.92 -12.93
CA GLN A 421 7.81 -18.53 -11.62
C GLN A 421 7.26 -17.66 -10.47
N PHE A 422 7.44 -16.34 -10.54
CA PHE A 422 6.89 -15.40 -9.57
C PHE A 422 5.36 -15.42 -9.54
N LEU A 423 4.68 -15.46 -10.69
CA LEU A 423 3.22 -15.46 -10.72
C LEU A 423 2.65 -16.73 -10.10
N ALA A 424 3.24 -17.89 -10.40
CA ALA A 424 2.83 -19.16 -9.79
C ALA A 424 3.03 -19.15 -8.26
N TYR A 425 4.24 -18.78 -7.82
CA TYR A 425 4.55 -18.62 -6.39
C TYR A 425 3.59 -17.64 -5.70
N TRP A 426 3.36 -16.48 -6.31
CA TRP A 426 2.56 -15.43 -5.69
C TRP A 426 1.08 -15.79 -5.68
N SER A 427 0.55 -16.44 -6.72
CA SER A 427 -0.82 -16.96 -6.74
C SER A 427 -1.07 -17.91 -5.56
N GLU A 428 -0.14 -18.82 -5.31
CA GLU A 428 -0.23 -19.79 -4.21
C GLU A 428 -0.09 -19.11 -2.83
N MET A 429 0.84 -18.16 -2.72
CA MET A 429 1.04 -17.37 -1.50
C MET A 429 -0.20 -16.51 -1.18
N TRP A 430 -0.81 -15.91 -2.19
CA TRP A 430 -1.98 -15.04 -2.06
C TRP A 430 -3.21 -15.85 -1.63
N ASP A 431 -3.49 -16.97 -2.29
CA ASP A 431 -4.54 -17.91 -1.90
C ASP A 431 -4.31 -18.45 -0.47
N PHE A 432 -3.05 -18.73 -0.11
CA PHE A 432 -2.72 -19.09 1.27
C PHE A 432 -3.10 -17.97 2.25
N TYR A 433 -2.77 -16.71 1.98
CA TYR A 433 -3.17 -15.60 2.85
C TYR A 433 -4.70 -15.46 2.95
N GLU A 434 -5.42 -15.58 1.83
CA GLU A 434 -6.89 -15.48 1.82
C GLU A 434 -7.57 -16.60 2.62
N LYS A 435 -7.04 -17.83 2.57
CA LYS A 435 -7.52 -18.93 3.43
C LYS A 435 -7.37 -18.63 4.93
N TRP A 436 -6.36 -17.85 5.31
CA TRP A 436 -6.11 -17.51 6.72
C TRP A 436 -6.89 -16.28 7.19
N PHE A 437 -6.95 -15.25 6.37
CA PHE A 437 -7.46 -13.93 6.76
C PHE A 437 -8.81 -13.56 6.13
N GLY A 438 -9.37 -14.42 5.28
CA GLY A 438 -10.50 -14.07 4.44
C GLY A 438 -10.04 -13.36 3.17
N LYS A 439 -10.99 -13.08 2.28
CA LYS A 439 -10.72 -12.46 0.99
C LYS A 439 -10.14 -11.07 1.20
N LEU A 440 -8.96 -10.81 0.65
CA LEU A 440 -8.21 -9.59 0.98
C LEU A 440 -8.83 -8.34 0.34
N SER A 441 -9.60 -8.51 -0.75
CA SER A 441 -10.38 -7.45 -1.37
C SER A 441 -11.62 -7.03 -0.57
N GLU A 442 -12.09 -7.87 0.36
CA GLU A 442 -13.22 -7.58 1.24
C GLU A 442 -12.76 -7.03 2.61
N MET A 443 -11.46 -7.04 2.87
CA MET A 443 -10.88 -6.61 4.14
C MET A 443 -10.87 -5.08 4.28
N PRO A 444 -11.34 -4.53 5.41
CA PRO A 444 -11.29 -3.09 5.65
C PRO A 444 -9.83 -2.61 5.85
N PRO A 445 -9.48 -1.38 5.45
CA PRO A 445 -8.10 -0.88 5.55
C PRO A 445 -7.49 -0.88 6.96
N SER A 446 -8.32 -0.79 8.01
CA SER A 446 -7.90 -0.88 9.41
C SER A 446 -7.29 -2.24 9.79
N GLU A 447 -7.62 -3.28 9.02
CA GLU A 447 -7.23 -4.67 9.29
C GLU A 447 -6.01 -5.12 8.46
N TYR A 448 -5.56 -4.36 7.46
CA TYR A 448 -4.40 -4.75 6.63
C TYR A 448 -3.15 -5.06 7.45
N ARG A 449 -2.96 -4.38 8.59
CA ARG A 449 -1.85 -4.64 9.52
C ARG A 449 -1.88 -6.04 10.14
N LEU A 450 -3.02 -6.73 10.11
CA LEU A 450 -3.18 -8.04 10.72
C LEU A 450 -2.60 -9.17 9.87
N ILE A 451 -2.29 -8.91 8.59
CA ILE A 451 -1.76 -9.91 7.66
C ILE A 451 -0.27 -10.16 7.95
N THR A 452 -0.02 -10.96 8.98
CA THR A 452 1.33 -11.30 9.45
C THR A 452 1.42 -12.77 9.86
N ALA A 453 2.61 -13.35 9.73
CA ALA A 453 2.87 -14.71 10.22
C ALA A 453 2.62 -14.85 11.73
N SER A 454 2.81 -13.79 12.52
CA SER A 454 2.51 -13.78 13.96
C SER A 454 1.03 -14.05 14.22
N ASN A 455 0.12 -13.41 13.49
CA ASN A 455 -1.32 -13.59 13.67
C ASN A 455 -1.82 -14.95 13.15
N MET A 456 -1.11 -15.58 12.21
CA MET A 456 -1.40 -16.97 11.82
C MET A 456 -1.14 -17.97 12.96
N ARG A 457 -0.11 -17.73 13.79
CA ARG A 457 0.23 -18.62 14.92
C ARG A 457 -0.84 -18.57 16.00
N THR A 458 -1.38 -17.39 16.30
CA THR A 458 -2.44 -17.21 17.31
C THR A 458 -3.70 -17.97 16.91
N LYS A 459 -4.13 -17.88 15.65
CA LYS A 459 -5.30 -18.62 15.15
C LYS A 459 -5.11 -20.14 15.25
N ARG A 460 -3.90 -20.66 15.02
CA ARG A 460 -3.60 -22.10 15.26
C ARG A 460 -3.74 -22.50 16.72
N LYS A 461 -3.28 -21.67 17.66
CA LYS A 461 -3.40 -21.97 19.09
C LYS A 461 -4.88 -22.04 19.52
N LEU A 462 -5.69 -21.07 19.10
CA LEU A 462 -7.13 -21.03 19.39
C LEU A 462 -7.86 -22.28 18.86
N VAL A 463 -7.59 -22.69 17.61
CA VAL A 463 -8.20 -23.91 17.04
C VAL A 463 -7.80 -25.17 17.82
N VAL A 464 -6.55 -25.26 18.29
CA VAL A 464 -6.08 -26.41 19.08
C VAL A 464 -6.69 -26.40 20.49
N GLU A 465 -6.85 -25.25 21.12
CA GLU A 465 -7.50 -25.11 22.43
C GLU A 465 -9.00 -25.43 22.35
N ASP A 466 -9.71 -24.93 21.33
CA ASP A 466 -11.11 -25.26 21.08
C ASP A 466 -11.29 -26.77 20.85
N SER A 467 -10.43 -27.39 20.04
CA SER A 467 -10.47 -28.84 19.78
C SER A 467 -10.23 -29.68 21.05
N LYS A 468 -9.34 -29.22 21.93
CA LYS A 468 -9.08 -29.87 23.23
C LYS A 468 -10.24 -29.68 24.21
N SER A 469 -10.88 -28.51 24.20
CA SER A 469 -12.06 -28.23 25.04
C SER A 469 -13.27 -29.06 24.63
N LEU A 470 -13.51 -29.24 23.32
CA LEU A 470 -14.53 -30.12 22.77
C LEU A 470 -14.27 -31.59 23.14
N ALA A 471 -13.02 -32.05 23.03
CA ALA A 471 -12.65 -33.41 23.43
C ALA A 471 -12.83 -33.66 24.95
N ALA A 472 -12.58 -32.66 25.79
CA ALA A 472 -12.78 -32.75 27.24
C ALA A 472 -14.27 -32.80 27.63
N ILE A 473 -15.15 -32.13 26.86
CA ILE A 473 -16.61 -32.17 27.08
C ILE A 473 -17.21 -33.51 26.65
N THR A 474 -16.66 -34.15 25.60
CA THR A 474 -17.13 -35.47 25.13
C THR A 474 -16.58 -36.66 25.90
N GLY A 475 -15.52 -36.46 26.71
CA GLY A 475 -14.83 -37.52 27.44
C GLY A 475 -15.30 -37.76 28.89
N SER A 476 -16.39 -37.14 29.33
CA SER A 476 -16.90 -37.25 30.71
C SER A 476 -18.28 -37.91 30.79
N LYS A 477 -18.46 -39.01 30.07
CA LYS A 477 -19.54 -39.99 30.32
C LYS A 477 -18.95 -41.39 30.19
N ASP A 478 -18.39 -41.89 31.27
CA ASP A 478 -18.33 -43.31 31.60
C ASP A 478 -18.80 -43.47 33.05
#